data_AF-A0A4P5X790-F1
#
_entry.id   AF-A0A4P5X790-F1
#
_cell.length_a   1.000
_cell.length_b   1.000
_cell.length_c   1.000
_cell.angle_alpha   90.00
_cell.angle_beta   90.00
_cell.angle_gamma   90.00
#
_symmetry.space_group_name_H-M   'P 1'
#
loop_
_entity.id
_entity.type
_entity.pdbx_description
1 polymer ?
#
loop_
_entity_poly.entity_id
_entity_poly.type
_entity_poly.pdbx_seq_one_letter_code
_entity_poly.pdbx_strand_id
1 'polypeptide(L)'
;MVLAGLDGVRLALPRIAGGALVLWLVMLCTLPDPRPLGAPEWAVRLAASGAGLDDPAARFLTTALLRAAGVGFVGVLLAIAASAWRSPYRIVGVLAGAPLLALLAKRINFGALPIPQQLVFILASAVLGALAGLALQRSRAALVALVAVVSGLAAWGAATRVPTDLNVAWQGTARHLLSTAADVPDGDEGFLELLRIAFAYAEDNSHGTDAVLPNRAAILALGKILGDDAVTRVGGADRDDDAAPARAAVRQRIRLGGRADLSRHFWVSAALAVLADEQRSLALGFAKEVMDSTPGGSGFSFIDMAANKAGIRLATAATRSTKGAHAFQARIGRGVAVADLLPPLADLPEGISRDDLQSTFGGLGGAETQRLLAEIDQRIAALPLGR
;
A
#
# COMPACT_ATOMS: atom_id res chain seq x y z
N MET A 1 -48.80 16.62 -22.66
CA MET A 1 -47.86 15.49 -22.87
C MET A 1 -46.48 15.68 -22.22
N VAL A 2 -46.04 16.91 -21.88
CA VAL A 2 -44.75 17.17 -21.21
C VAL A 2 -44.79 16.92 -19.68
N LEU A 3 -45.96 17.04 -19.04
CA LEU A 3 -46.13 16.81 -17.60
C LEU A 3 -46.03 15.32 -17.21
N ALA A 4 -46.44 14.39 -18.08
CA ALA A 4 -46.36 12.95 -17.82
C ALA A 4 -44.91 12.41 -17.83
N GLY A 5 -44.00 13.04 -18.59
CA GLY A 5 -42.57 12.68 -18.57
C GLY A 5 -41.84 13.13 -17.30
N LEU A 6 -42.34 14.15 -16.60
CA LEU A 6 -41.72 14.69 -15.39
C LEU A 6 -42.01 13.85 -14.13
N ASP A 7 -43.14 13.14 -14.10
CA ASP A 7 -43.49 12.24 -13.00
C ASP A 7 -42.74 10.90 -13.07
N GLY A 8 -42.49 10.39 -14.28
CA GLY A 8 -41.66 9.20 -14.49
C GLY A 8 -40.22 9.38 -13.99
N VAL A 9 -39.63 10.57 -14.20
CA VAL A 9 -38.28 10.90 -13.71
C VAL A 9 -38.23 11.02 -12.18
N ARG A 10 -39.28 11.57 -11.54
CA ARG A 10 -39.35 11.67 -10.07
C ARG A 10 -39.46 10.30 -9.38
N LEU A 11 -40.11 9.33 -10.02
CA LEU A 11 -40.23 7.95 -9.53
C LEU A 11 -38.97 7.10 -9.80
N ALA A 12 -38.21 7.41 -10.86
CA ALA A 12 -37.00 6.68 -11.21
C ALA A 12 -35.77 7.10 -10.36
N LEU A 13 -35.70 8.36 -9.95
CA LEU A 13 -34.52 8.92 -9.28
C LEU A 13 -34.06 8.17 -8.01
N PRO A 14 -34.95 7.81 -7.06
CA PRO A 14 -34.55 7.09 -5.85
C PRO A 14 -34.01 5.68 -6.17
N ARG A 15 -34.57 5.03 -7.20
CA ARG A 15 -34.13 3.70 -7.66
C ARG A 15 -32.76 3.77 -8.31
N ILE A 16 -32.52 4.78 -9.15
CA ILE A 16 -31.22 5.03 -9.78
C ILE A 16 -30.16 5.31 -8.71
N ALA A 17 -30.47 6.16 -7.73
CA ALA A 17 -29.57 6.46 -6.63
C ALA A 17 -29.28 5.24 -5.76
N GLY A 18 -30.27 4.36 -5.53
CA GLY A 18 -30.06 3.08 -4.85
C GLY A 18 -29.12 2.15 -5.60
N GLY A 19 -29.28 2.02 -6.92
CA GLY A 19 -28.35 1.26 -7.77
C GLY A 19 -26.93 1.85 -7.77
N ALA A 20 -26.82 3.17 -7.88
CA ALA A 20 -25.55 3.88 -7.80
C ALA A 20 -24.88 3.74 -6.42
N LEU A 21 -25.67 3.71 -5.33
CA LEU A 21 -25.15 3.50 -3.97
C LEU A 21 -24.50 2.12 -3.84
N VAL A 22 -25.17 1.08 -4.34
CA VAL A 22 -24.63 -0.28 -4.31
C VAL A 22 -23.34 -0.35 -5.13
N LEU A 23 -23.34 0.18 -6.36
CA LEU A 23 -22.15 0.21 -7.21
C LEU A 23 -21.00 0.98 -6.53
N TRP A 24 -21.30 2.11 -5.92
CA TRP A 24 -20.33 2.93 -5.21
C TRP A 24 -19.76 2.24 -3.98
N LEU A 25 -20.59 1.54 -3.20
CA LEU A 25 -20.14 0.75 -2.06
C LEU A 25 -19.25 -0.41 -2.51
N VAL A 26 -19.61 -1.10 -3.59
CA VAL A 26 -18.76 -2.13 -4.19
C VAL A 26 -17.41 -1.53 -4.60
N MET A 27 -17.40 -0.39 -5.28
CA MET A 27 -16.16 0.31 -5.63
C MET A 27 -15.34 0.68 -4.39
N LEU A 28 -15.96 1.20 -3.32
CA LEU A 28 -15.25 1.52 -2.07
C LEU A 28 -14.73 0.28 -1.34
N CYS A 29 -15.35 -0.89 -1.54
CA CYS A 29 -14.88 -2.17 -1.01
C CYS A 29 -13.70 -2.73 -1.83
N THR A 30 -13.72 -2.60 -3.15
CA THR A 30 -12.78 -3.28 -4.06
C THR A 30 -11.62 -2.41 -4.54
N LEU A 31 -11.80 -1.10 -4.63
CA LEU A 31 -10.75 -0.20 -5.09
C LEU A 31 -9.79 0.15 -3.95
N PRO A 32 -8.48 0.29 -4.23
CA PRO A 32 -7.52 0.71 -3.23
C PRO A 32 -7.90 2.09 -2.67
N ASP A 33 -7.94 2.24 -1.35
CA ASP A 33 -8.07 3.56 -0.74
C ASP A 33 -6.83 4.40 -1.13
N PRO A 34 -7.00 5.66 -1.59
CA PRO A 34 -5.87 6.50 -1.94
C PRO A 34 -4.91 6.66 -0.78
N ARG A 35 -3.64 6.42 -1.09
CA ARG A 35 -2.55 6.62 -0.16
C ARG A 35 -2.41 8.10 0.15
N PRO A 36 -1.91 8.47 1.35
CA PRO A 36 -1.45 9.82 1.61
C PRO A 36 -0.55 10.30 0.45
N LEU A 37 -0.83 11.48 -0.09
CA LEU A 37 -0.11 12.10 -1.21
C LEU A 37 -0.29 11.43 -2.59
N GLY A 38 -1.18 10.45 -2.73
CA GLY A 38 -1.42 9.73 -4.00
C GLY A 38 -2.43 10.41 -4.94
N ALA A 39 -2.61 11.73 -4.85
CA ALA A 39 -3.52 12.47 -5.71
C ALA A 39 -2.96 12.61 -7.14
N PRO A 40 -3.82 12.59 -8.18
CA PRO A 40 -3.37 12.70 -9.57
C PRO A 40 -2.79 14.09 -9.86
N GLU A 41 -1.72 14.14 -10.65
CA GLU A 41 -0.93 15.36 -10.91
C GLU A 41 -1.73 16.52 -11.50
N TRP A 42 -2.79 16.24 -12.27
CA TRP A 42 -3.67 17.31 -12.77
C TRP A 42 -4.43 18.00 -11.62
N ALA A 43 -4.88 17.25 -10.61
CA ALA A 43 -5.63 17.78 -9.48
C ALA A 43 -4.72 18.51 -8.49
N VAL A 44 -3.52 17.97 -8.28
CA VAL A 44 -2.45 18.59 -7.47
C VAL A 44 -2.06 19.94 -8.09
N ARG A 45 -1.82 19.99 -9.41
CA ARG A 45 -1.52 21.24 -10.11
C ARG A 45 -2.64 22.26 -10.02
N LEU A 46 -3.89 21.81 -10.10
CA LEU A 46 -5.06 22.67 -9.92
C LEU A 46 -5.10 23.27 -8.51
N ALA A 47 -4.90 22.45 -7.47
CA ALA A 47 -4.84 22.90 -6.09
C ALA A 47 -3.63 23.83 -5.81
N ALA A 48 -2.46 23.50 -6.35
CA ALA A 48 -1.25 24.32 -6.23
C ALA A 48 -1.43 25.69 -6.91
N SER A 49 -1.99 25.72 -8.12
CA SER A 49 -2.27 26.96 -8.87
C SER A 49 -3.37 27.82 -8.24
N GLY A 50 -4.39 27.19 -7.65
CA GLY A 50 -5.56 27.87 -7.11
C GLY A 50 -5.36 28.39 -5.68
N ALA A 51 -4.51 27.73 -4.88
CA ALA A 51 -4.31 28.05 -3.47
C ALA A 51 -2.88 28.50 -3.12
N GLY A 52 -1.97 28.54 -4.09
CA GLY A 52 -0.57 28.96 -3.87
C GLY A 52 0.20 28.04 -2.92
N LEU A 53 -0.18 26.76 -2.86
CA LEU A 53 0.39 25.78 -1.95
C LEU A 53 1.69 25.18 -2.51
N ASP A 54 2.61 24.87 -1.60
CA ASP A 54 3.77 24.04 -1.88
C ASP A 54 3.35 22.60 -2.23
N ASP A 55 4.14 21.92 -3.06
CA ASP A 55 3.79 20.62 -3.64
C ASP A 55 3.37 19.54 -2.61
N PRO A 56 4.05 19.39 -1.45
CA PRO A 56 3.64 18.44 -0.42
C PRO A 56 2.27 18.78 0.18
N ALA A 57 1.99 20.07 0.43
CA ALA A 57 0.72 20.52 0.98
C ALA A 57 -0.41 20.41 -0.05
N ALA A 58 -0.15 20.72 -1.31
CA ALA A 58 -1.10 20.56 -2.41
C ALA A 58 -1.50 19.08 -2.57
N ARG A 59 -0.54 18.15 -2.52
CA ARG A 59 -0.79 16.70 -2.58
C ARG A 59 -1.56 16.18 -1.39
N PHE A 60 -1.24 16.65 -0.19
CA PHE A 60 -1.94 16.29 1.04
C PHE A 60 -3.39 16.76 1.02
N LEU A 61 -3.61 18.05 0.74
CA LEU A 61 -4.93 18.67 0.68
C LEU A 61 -5.79 18.01 -0.41
N THR A 62 -5.23 17.82 -1.60
CA THR A 62 -5.97 17.20 -2.72
C THR A 62 -6.37 15.76 -2.39
N THR A 63 -5.47 14.97 -1.80
CA THR A 63 -5.78 13.61 -1.34
C THR A 63 -6.89 13.62 -0.28
N ALA A 64 -6.80 14.51 0.71
CA ALA A 64 -7.80 14.62 1.77
C ALA A 64 -9.19 15.01 1.22
N LEU A 65 -9.24 15.96 0.29
CA LEU A 65 -10.48 16.39 -0.35
C LEU A 65 -11.13 15.27 -1.19
N LEU A 66 -10.34 14.54 -1.97
CA LEU A 66 -10.85 13.42 -2.78
C LEU A 66 -11.35 12.26 -1.89
N ARG A 67 -10.67 11.97 -0.78
CA ARG A 67 -11.12 10.98 0.22
C ARG A 67 -12.42 11.39 0.89
N ALA A 68 -12.51 12.65 1.31
CA ALA A 68 -13.71 13.21 1.92
C ALA A 68 -14.89 13.16 0.93
N ALA A 69 -14.65 13.51 -0.33
CA ALA A 69 -15.66 13.44 -1.39
C ALA A 69 -16.12 12.00 -1.61
N GLY A 70 -15.22 11.03 -1.74
CA GLY A 70 -15.59 9.64 -1.99
C GLY A 70 -16.38 8.99 -0.85
N VAL A 71 -16.03 9.29 0.41
CA VAL A 71 -16.77 8.80 1.58
C VAL A 71 -18.07 9.57 1.78
N GLY A 72 -18.05 10.89 1.67
CA GLY A 72 -19.25 11.72 1.78
C GLY A 72 -20.29 11.39 0.72
N PHE A 73 -19.85 10.91 -0.45
CA PHE A 73 -20.76 10.55 -1.52
C PHE A 73 -21.71 9.38 -1.16
N VAL A 74 -21.31 8.49 -0.24
CA VAL A 74 -22.20 7.48 0.35
C VAL A 74 -23.41 8.12 1.01
N GLY A 75 -23.19 9.19 1.78
CA GLY A 75 -24.26 9.93 2.45
C GLY A 75 -25.18 10.64 1.46
N VAL A 76 -24.63 11.22 0.39
CA VAL A 76 -25.42 11.89 -0.64
C VAL A 76 -26.34 10.90 -1.36
N LEU A 77 -25.80 9.76 -1.80
CA LEU A 77 -26.56 8.73 -2.50
C LEU A 77 -27.62 8.09 -1.60
N LEU A 78 -27.29 7.80 -0.34
CA LEU A 78 -28.24 7.26 0.63
C LEU A 78 -29.41 8.24 0.86
N ALA A 79 -29.12 9.54 0.99
CA ALA A 79 -30.16 10.55 1.15
C ALA A 79 -31.14 10.56 -0.03
N ILE A 80 -30.62 10.52 -1.26
CA ILE A 80 -31.43 10.53 -2.48
C ILE A 80 -32.19 9.21 -2.65
N ALA A 81 -31.58 8.06 -2.37
CA ALA A 81 -32.24 6.76 -2.41
C ALA A 81 -33.39 6.67 -1.39
N ALA A 82 -33.19 7.22 -0.20
CA ALA A 82 -34.21 7.27 0.86
C ALA A 82 -35.32 8.28 0.58
N SER A 83 -35.22 9.13 -0.46
CA SER A 83 -36.21 10.17 -0.74
C SER A 83 -37.60 9.63 -1.10
N ALA A 84 -37.69 8.39 -1.60
CA ALA A 84 -38.95 7.68 -1.84
C ALA A 84 -39.69 7.31 -0.54
N TRP A 85 -38.97 7.26 0.59
CA TRP A 85 -39.52 6.81 1.86
C TRP A 85 -40.21 7.97 2.59
N ARG A 86 -41.54 7.97 2.61
CA ARG A 86 -42.36 8.99 3.28
C ARG A 86 -42.52 8.66 4.77
N SER A 87 -41.44 8.82 5.53
CA SER A 87 -41.41 8.60 6.97
C SER A 87 -40.65 9.73 7.68
N PRO A 88 -41.11 10.18 8.87
CA PRO A 88 -40.37 11.17 9.68
C PRO A 88 -38.99 10.65 10.12
N TYR A 89 -38.83 9.33 10.24
CA TYR A 89 -37.56 8.70 10.62
C TYR A 89 -36.52 8.68 9.49
N ARG A 90 -36.88 9.11 8.28
CA ARG A 90 -35.96 9.12 7.11
C ARG A 90 -34.69 9.90 7.40
N ILE A 91 -34.81 11.09 7.99
CA ILE A 91 -33.65 11.97 8.23
C ILE A 91 -32.68 11.29 9.20
N VAL A 92 -33.21 10.72 10.28
CA VAL A 92 -32.41 9.97 11.27
C VAL A 92 -31.78 8.74 10.63
N GLY A 93 -32.54 7.99 9.82
CA GLY A 93 -32.05 6.80 9.11
C GLY A 93 -30.92 7.11 8.12
N VAL A 94 -30.97 8.26 7.43
CA VAL A 94 -29.91 8.70 6.52
C VAL A 94 -28.67 9.14 7.28
N LEU A 95 -28.83 9.92 8.36
CA LEU A 95 -27.71 10.42 9.16
C LEU A 95 -26.99 9.32 9.95
N ALA A 96 -27.72 8.27 10.38
CA ALA A 96 -27.12 7.10 11.03
C ALA A 96 -26.62 6.06 10.00
N GLY A 97 -27.35 5.85 8.92
CA GLY A 97 -27.02 4.84 7.92
C GLY A 97 -25.80 5.18 7.07
N ALA A 98 -25.60 6.45 6.72
CA ALA A 98 -24.47 6.89 5.91
C ALA A 98 -23.10 6.55 6.55
N PRO A 99 -22.81 6.92 7.81
CA PRO A 99 -21.57 6.56 8.47
C PRO A 99 -21.42 5.05 8.67
N LEU A 100 -22.50 4.32 8.96
CA LEU A 100 -22.45 2.85 9.11
C LEU A 100 -22.07 2.15 7.80
N LEU A 101 -22.68 2.54 6.68
CA LEU A 101 -22.37 1.97 5.36
C LEU A 101 -20.95 2.34 4.91
N ALA A 102 -20.53 3.58 5.14
CA ALA A 102 -19.17 4.02 4.83
C ALA A 102 -18.12 3.25 5.67
N LEU A 103 -18.39 3.06 6.96
CA LEU A 103 -17.53 2.30 7.85
C LEU A 103 -17.47 0.82 7.44
N LEU A 104 -18.61 0.22 7.10
CA LEU A 104 -18.68 -1.16 6.64
C LEU A 104 -17.89 -1.36 5.35
N ALA A 105 -18.07 -0.47 4.37
CA ALA A 105 -17.32 -0.52 3.12
C ALA A 105 -15.80 -0.38 3.36
N LYS A 106 -15.39 0.53 4.24
CA LYS A 106 -13.96 0.71 4.57
C LYS A 106 -13.38 -0.44 5.39
N ARG A 107 -14.17 -1.05 6.28
CA ARG A 107 -13.77 -2.27 6.99
C ARG A 107 -13.53 -3.43 6.01
N ILE A 108 -14.41 -3.60 5.03
CA ILE A 108 -14.24 -4.61 3.98
C ILE A 108 -12.99 -4.30 3.16
N ASN A 109 -12.79 -3.05 2.76
CA ASN A 109 -11.65 -2.62 1.96
C ASN A 109 -10.30 -2.79 2.67
N PHE A 110 -10.23 -2.49 3.96
CA PHE A 110 -9.00 -2.59 4.74
C PHE A 110 -8.75 -3.99 5.33
N GLY A 111 -9.76 -4.87 5.34
CA GLY A 111 -9.70 -6.15 6.05
C GLY A 111 -9.62 -6.03 7.58
N ALA A 112 -9.58 -4.81 8.12
CA ALA A 112 -9.42 -4.48 9.54
C ALA A 112 -10.17 -3.19 9.89
N LEU A 113 -10.27 -2.88 11.20
CA LEU A 113 -10.86 -1.62 11.64
C LEU A 113 -9.92 -0.43 11.35
N PRO A 114 -10.43 0.70 10.80
CA PRO A 114 -9.64 1.90 10.60
C PRO A 114 -9.10 2.45 11.94
N ILE A 115 -7.94 3.12 11.90
CA ILE A 115 -7.39 3.80 13.08
C ILE A 115 -8.30 4.95 13.56
N PRO A 116 -8.24 5.37 14.84
CA PRO A 116 -9.17 6.35 15.40
C PRO A 116 -9.32 7.65 14.60
N GLN A 117 -8.22 8.18 14.07
CA GLN A 117 -8.23 9.40 13.25
C GLN A 117 -8.95 9.20 11.91
N GLN A 118 -8.79 8.03 11.29
CA GLN A 118 -9.49 7.67 10.06
C GLN A 118 -10.98 7.41 10.32
N LEU A 119 -11.33 6.81 11.47
CA LEU A 119 -12.71 6.63 11.88
C LEU A 119 -13.42 7.98 11.98
N VAL A 120 -12.85 8.95 12.71
CA VAL A 120 -13.42 10.30 12.85
C VAL A 120 -13.60 10.94 11.47
N PHE A 121 -12.59 10.86 10.61
CA PHE A 121 -12.66 11.38 9.24
C PHE A 121 -13.76 10.75 8.40
N ILE A 122 -13.88 9.41 8.43
CA ILE A 122 -14.90 8.65 7.67
C ILE A 122 -16.30 9.03 8.15
N LEU A 123 -16.51 9.04 9.47
CA LEU A 123 -17.79 9.37 10.09
C LEU A 123 -18.19 10.80 9.77
N ALA A 124 -17.29 11.77 9.94
CA ALA A 124 -17.56 13.18 9.65
C ALA A 124 -17.87 13.40 8.17
N SER A 125 -17.09 12.81 7.27
CA SER A 125 -17.29 12.95 5.82
C SER A 125 -18.63 12.36 5.38
N ALA A 126 -18.98 11.17 5.88
CA ALA A 126 -20.25 10.51 5.57
C ALA A 126 -21.47 11.31 6.08
N VAL A 127 -21.38 11.89 7.28
CA VAL A 127 -22.44 12.74 7.85
C VAL A 127 -22.58 14.04 7.06
N LEU A 128 -21.47 14.72 6.73
CA LEU A 128 -21.49 15.93 5.91
C LEU A 128 -22.09 15.67 4.52
N GLY A 129 -21.75 14.53 3.92
CA GLY A 129 -22.34 14.08 2.67
C GLY A 129 -23.84 13.77 2.78
N ALA A 130 -24.29 13.16 3.88
CA ALA A 130 -25.71 12.93 4.15
C ALA A 130 -26.49 14.25 4.28
N LEU A 131 -25.95 15.23 5.00
CA LEU A 131 -26.53 16.57 5.12
C LEU A 131 -26.59 17.28 3.76
N ALA A 132 -25.51 17.20 2.98
CA ALA A 132 -25.48 17.73 1.62
C ALA A 132 -26.55 17.05 0.75
N GLY A 133 -26.65 15.73 0.73
CA GLY A 133 -27.66 15.02 -0.05
C GLY A 133 -29.11 15.36 0.32
N LEU A 134 -29.38 15.55 1.62
CA LEU A 134 -30.69 16.04 2.08
C LEU A 134 -30.98 17.46 1.59
N ALA A 135 -29.97 18.33 1.54
CA ALA A 135 -30.10 19.68 0.99
C ALA A 135 -30.28 19.68 -0.54
N LEU A 136 -29.56 18.81 -1.25
CA LEU A 136 -29.60 18.70 -2.72
C LEU A 136 -30.93 18.16 -3.26
N GLN A 137 -31.75 17.48 -2.44
CA GLN A 137 -33.12 17.10 -2.80
C GLN A 137 -34.02 18.28 -3.19
N ARG A 138 -33.60 19.52 -2.89
CA ARG A 138 -34.26 20.75 -3.35
C ARG A 138 -33.82 21.24 -4.74
N SER A 139 -32.78 20.66 -5.36
CA SER A 139 -32.21 21.14 -6.64
C SER A 139 -31.82 20.02 -7.61
N ARG A 140 -32.28 20.07 -8.87
CA ARG A 140 -31.95 19.09 -9.92
C ARG A 140 -30.53 19.25 -10.50
N ALA A 141 -29.98 20.47 -10.49
CA ALA A 141 -28.62 20.75 -10.98
C ALA A 141 -27.55 20.04 -10.13
N ALA A 142 -27.83 19.89 -8.82
CA ALA A 142 -27.00 19.17 -7.88
C ALA A 142 -26.83 17.68 -8.22
N LEU A 143 -27.89 17.04 -8.74
CA LEU A 143 -27.84 15.64 -9.13
C LEU A 143 -26.94 15.41 -10.34
N VAL A 144 -26.94 16.35 -11.29
CA VAL A 144 -26.07 16.28 -12.47
C VAL A 144 -24.61 16.48 -12.08
N ALA A 145 -24.33 17.45 -11.19
CA ALA A 145 -22.99 17.64 -10.62
C ALA A 145 -22.50 16.40 -9.87
N LEU A 146 -23.40 15.72 -9.18
CA LEU A 146 -23.12 14.49 -8.47
C LEU A 146 -22.63 13.37 -9.40
N VAL A 147 -23.36 13.09 -10.49
CA VAL A 147 -23.00 12.10 -11.52
C VAL A 147 -21.62 12.42 -12.11
N ALA A 148 -21.35 13.69 -12.40
CA ALA A 148 -20.05 14.13 -12.90
C ALA A 148 -18.91 13.86 -11.89
N VAL A 149 -19.14 14.11 -10.60
CA VAL A 149 -18.18 13.80 -9.53
C VAL A 149 -17.96 12.29 -9.39
N VAL A 150 -19.01 11.46 -9.52
CA VAL A 150 -18.88 9.98 -9.52
C VAL A 150 -18.00 9.51 -10.66
N SER A 151 -18.28 9.97 -11.87
CA SER A 151 -17.52 9.60 -13.07
C SER A 151 -16.07 10.05 -12.96
N GLY A 152 -15.82 11.23 -12.38
CA GLY A 152 -14.48 11.73 -12.09
C GLY A 152 -13.75 10.90 -11.03
N LEU A 153 -14.42 10.49 -9.95
CA LEU A 153 -13.82 9.66 -8.91
C LEU A 153 -13.62 8.20 -9.36
N ALA A 154 -14.48 7.68 -10.23
CA ALA A 154 -14.29 6.38 -10.88
C ALA A 154 -13.07 6.38 -11.80
N ALA A 155 -12.87 7.47 -12.56
CA ALA A 155 -11.66 7.70 -13.34
C ALA A 155 -10.41 7.86 -12.44
N TRP A 156 -10.55 8.46 -11.25
CA TRP A 156 -9.48 8.55 -10.24
C TRP A 156 -9.08 7.19 -9.66
N GLY A 157 -10.04 6.31 -9.35
CA GLY A 157 -9.75 4.94 -8.89
C GLY A 157 -9.06 4.06 -9.93
N ALA A 158 -9.19 4.39 -11.22
CA ALA A 158 -8.42 3.77 -12.30
C ALA A 158 -7.00 4.38 -12.46
N ALA A 159 -6.78 5.59 -11.94
CA ALA A 159 -5.53 6.35 -12.03
C ALA A 159 -4.57 6.14 -10.86
N THR A 160 -4.98 5.46 -9.76
CA THR A 160 -4.14 5.13 -8.59
C THR A 160 -3.18 3.96 -8.83
N ARG A 161 -2.59 3.88 -10.02
CA ARG A 161 -1.38 3.06 -10.22
C ARG A 161 -0.20 3.81 -9.60
N VAL A 162 0.83 3.08 -9.18
CA VAL A 162 2.14 3.63 -8.79
C VAL A 162 2.50 4.81 -9.71
N PRO A 163 3.00 5.95 -9.18
CA PRO A 163 3.33 7.13 -10.00
C PRO A 163 3.98 6.69 -11.30
N THR A 164 3.50 7.16 -12.45
CA THR A 164 3.97 6.69 -13.77
C THR A 164 5.49 6.66 -13.85
N ASP A 165 6.15 7.62 -13.21
CA ASP A 165 7.59 7.76 -13.19
C ASP A 165 8.26 6.67 -12.36
N LEU A 166 7.71 6.30 -11.19
CA LEU A 166 8.18 5.17 -10.39
C LEU A 166 7.87 3.83 -11.09
N ASN A 167 6.72 3.72 -11.77
CA ASN A 167 6.37 2.52 -12.52
C ASN A 167 7.23 2.34 -13.78
N VAL A 168 7.66 3.42 -14.42
CA VAL A 168 8.61 3.36 -15.54
C VAL A 168 10.02 3.07 -15.02
N ALA A 169 10.44 3.75 -13.95
CA ALA A 169 11.77 3.57 -13.36
C ALA A 169 11.98 2.14 -12.87
N TRP A 170 11.06 1.57 -12.09
CA TRP A 170 11.24 0.21 -11.56
C TRP A 170 11.18 -0.85 -12.67
N GLN A 171 10.38 -0.66 -13.73
CA GLN A 171 10.38 -1.57 -14.88
C GLN A 171 11.68 -1.48 -15.68
N GLY A 172 12.26 -0.28 -15.80
CA GLY A 172 13.60 -0.08 -16.36
C GLY A 172 14.66 -0.82 -15.55
N THR A 173 14.69 -0.61 -14.24
CA THR A 173 15.64 -1.27 -13.34
C THR A 173 15.48 -2.79 -13.33
N ALA A 174 14.24 -3.30 -13.34
CA ALA A 174 13.98 -4.74 -13.36
C ALA A 174 14.45 -5.41 -14.67
N ARG A 175 14.24 -4.76 -15.82
CA ARG A 175 14.77 -5.25 -17.10
C ARG A 175 16.29 -5.22 -17.14
N HIS A 176 16.90 -4.14 -16.63
CA HIS A 176 18.35 -4.05 -16.51
C HIS A 176 18.90 -5.19 -15.66
N LEU A 177 18.37 -5.37 -14.44
CA LEU A 177 18.79 -6.44 -13.54
C LEU A 177 18.63 -7.83 -14.14
N LEU A 178 17.50 -8.12 -14.80
CA LEU A 178 17.30 -9.42 -15.45
C LEU A 178 18.28 -9.66 -16.60
N SER A 179 18.67 -8.61 -17.33
CA SER A 179 19.65 -8.74 -18.41
C SER A 179 21.06 -9.09 -17.91
N THR A 180 21.41 -8.67 -16.69
CA THR A 180 22.71 -8.96 -16.06
C THR A 180 22.66 -10.18 -15.13
N ALA A 181 21.47 -10.61 -14.69
CA ALA A 181 21.33 -11.63 -13.66
C ALA A 181 21.85 -13.02 -14.05
N ALA A 182 22.05 -13.31 -15.33
CA ALA A 182 22.64 -14.58 -15.78
C ALA A 182 24.14 -14.67 -15.45
N ASP A 183 24.83 -13.53 -15.44
CA ASP A 183 26.29 -13.44 -15.25
C ASP A 183 26.69 -13.27 -13.77
N VAL A 184 25.70 -13.08 -12.90
CA VAL A 184 25.90 -12.90 -11.46
C VAL A 184 26.19 -14.26 -10.79
N PRO A 185 27.13 -14.32 -9.82
CA PRO A 185 27.43 -15.54 -9.04
C PRO A 185 26.19 -16.14 -8.35
N ASP A 186 26.31 -17.41 -7.94
CA ASP A 186 25.28 -18.06 -7.13
C ASP A 186 25.36 -17.63 -5.65
N GLY A 187 24.30 -17.92 -4.90
CA GLY A 187 24.29 -17.78 -3.45
C GLY A 187 24.28 -16.34 -2.96
N ASP A 188 24.99 -16.10 -1.85
CA ASP A 188 25.03 -14.81 -1.16
C ASP A 188 25.81 -13.76 -1.97
N GLU A 189 26.85 -14.17 -2.69
CA GLU A 189 27.62 -13.28 -3.56
C GLU A 189 26.73 -12.69 -4.66
N GLY A 190 25.86 -13.52 -5.23
CA GLY A 190 24.91 -13.05 -6.22
C GLY A 190 23.87 -12.08 -5.68
N PHE A 191 23.44 -12.26 -4.43
CA PHE A 191 22.55 -11.30 -3.76
C PHE A 191 23.21 -9.93 -3.64
N LEU A 192 24.45 -9.90 -3.16
CA LEU A 192 25.21 -8.66 -2.97
C LEU A 192 25.48 -7.97 -4.30
N GLU A 193 25.78 -8.74 -5.34
CA GLU A 193 26.05 -8.19 -6.67
C GLU A 193 24.79 -7.64 -7.33
N LEU A 194 23.64 -8.32 -7.23
CA LEU A 194 22.36 -7.77 -7.71
C LEU A 194 21.95 -6.50 -6.97
N LEU A 195 22.17 -6.45 -5.65
CA LEU A 195 22.00 -5.23 -4.85
C LEU A 195 22.89 -4.10 -5.37
N ARG A 196 24.17 -4.38 -5.62
CA ARG A 196 25.14 -3.42 -6.15
C ARG A 196 24.73 -2.90 -7.52
N ILE A 197 24.38 -3.78 -8.45
CA ILE A 197 23.92 -3.43 -9.81
C ILE A 197 22.67 -2.55 -9.74
N ALA A 198 21.69 -2.91 -8.91
CA ALA A 198 20.44 -2.17 -8.79
C ALA A 198 20.66 -0.73 -8.31
N PHE A 199 21.50 -0.55 -7.29
CA PHE A 199 21.77 0.76 -6.70
C PHE A 199 22.77 1.60 -7.52
N ALA A 200 23.69 0.97 -8.26
CA ALA A 200 24.50 1.67 -9.26
C ALA A 200 23.61 2.22 -10.39
N TYR A 201 22.68 1.40 -10.90
CA TYR A 201 21.69 1.86 -11.87
C TYR A 201 20.82 2.98 -11.30
N ALA A 202 20.43 2.89 -10.01
CA ALA A 202 19.67 3.96 -9.35
C ALA A 202 20.48 5.27 -9.21
N GLU A 203 21.78 5.18 -8.93
CA GLU A 203 22.68 6.34 -8.85
C GLU A 203 22.81 7.04 -10.21
N ASP A 204 23.05 6.28 -11.28
CA ASP A 204 23.13 6.79 -12.66
C ASP A 204 21.84 7.52 -13.10
N ASN A 205 20.69 7.03 -12.62
CA ASN A 205 19.37 7.58 -12.92
C ASN A 205 18.89 8.64 -11.91
N SER A 206 19.70 9.01 -10.91
CA SER A 206 19.36 10.04 -9.93
C SER A 206 19.67 11.47 -10.39
N HIS A 207 20.53 11.59 -11.43
CA HIS A 207 21.06 12.85 -11.97
C HIS A 207 21.56 13.85 -10.89
N GLY A 208 21.90 13.36 -9.69
CA GLY A 208 22.38 14.17 -8.56
C GLY A 208 21.32 15.02 -7.84
N THR A 209 20.03 14.94 -8.20
CA THR A 209 18.98 15.81 -7.65
C THR A 209 17.93 15.08 -6.82
N ASP A 210 17.58 13.83 -7.17
CA ASP A 210 16.67 12.98 -6.38
C ASP A 210 17.08 11.51 -6.42
N ALA A 211 17.75 11.05 -5.36
CA ALA A 211 18.09 9.63 -5.17
C ALA A 211 16.95 8.79 -4.56
N VAL A 212 15.88 9.41 -4.04
CA VAL A 212 14.81 8.66 -3.35
C VAL A 212 14.00 7.85 -4.36
N LEU A 213 13.55 8.47 -5.45
CA LEU A 213 12.73 7.78 -6.46
C LEU A 213 13.48 6.62 -7.15
N PRO A 214 14.74 6.77 -7.61
CA PRO A 214 15.54 5.67 -8.15
C PRO A 214 15.81 4.56 -7.13
N ASN A 215 16.05 4.88 -5.85
CA ASN A 215 16.22 3.87 -4.81
C ASN A 215 14.93 3.07 -4.56
N ARG A 216 13.78 3.74 -4.54
CA ARG A 216 12.47 3.07 -4.49
C ARG A 216 12.29 2.13 -5.68
N ALA A 217 12.66 2.58 -6.88
CA ALA A 217 12.61 1.74 -8.08
C ALA A 217 13.51 0.50 -7.99
N ALA A 218 14.74 0.66 -7.50
CA ALA A 218 15.68 -0.45 -7.29
C ALA A 218 15.15 -1.48 -6.29
N ILE A 219 14.63 -1.04 -5.15
CA ILE A 219 14.05 -1.94 -4.13
C ILE A 219 12.85 -2.70 -4.67
N LEU A 220 11.94 -2.02 -5.39
CA LEU A 220 10.80 -2.69 -6.01
C LEU A 220 11.22 -3.70 -7.07
N ALA A 221 12.24 -3.37 -7.88
CA ALA A 221 12.78 -4.26 -8.90
C ALA A 221 13.38 -5.53 -8.27
N LEU A 222 14.16 -5.38 -7.19
CA LEU A 222 14.70 -6.51 -6.43
C LEU A 222 13.57 -7.31 -5.74
N GLY A 223 12.54 -6.63 -5.22
CA GLY A 223 11.29 -7.24 -4.74
C GLY A 223 10.61 -8.11 -5.80
N LYS A 224 10.55 -7.66 -7.05
CA LYS A 224 10.01 -8.44 -8.17
C LYS A 224 10.91 -9.60 -8.57
N ILE A 225 12.22 -9.40 -8.62
CA ILE A 225 13.15 -10.44 -9.11
C ILE A 225 13.38 -11.51 -8.04
N LEU A 226 13.72 -11.12 -6.82
CA LEU A 226 14.15 -12.02 -5.74
C LEU A 226 13.07 -12.30 -4.69
N GLY A 227 12.04 -11.45 -4.60
CA GLY A 227 10.91 -11.65 -3.70
C GLY A 227 9.86 -12.60 -4.27
N ASP A 228 8.60 -12.16 -4.23
CA ASP A 228 7.44 -12.95 -4.65
C ASP A 228 6.63 -12.24 -5.74
N ASP A 229 6.00 -13.00 -6.64
CA ASP A 229 5.14 -12.45 -7.68
C ASP A 229 3.87 -11.74 -7.11
N ALA A 230 3.51 -11.96 -5.84
CA ALA A 230 2.48 -11.16 -5.18
C ALA A 230 2.88 -9.69 -5.00
N VAL A 231 4.18 -9.38 -4.89
CA VAL A 231 4.68 -8.00 -4.80
C VAL A 231 4.43 -7.24 -6.11
N THR A 232 4.50 -7.93 -7.26
CA THR A 232 4.27 -7.32 -8.58
C THR A 232 2.82 -6.88 -8.75
N ARG A 233 1.86 -7.63 -8.20
CA ARG A 233 0.43 -7.27 -8.21
C ARG A 233 0.11 -5.98 -7.43
N VAL A 234 0.92 -5.63 -6.43
CA VAL A 234 0.72 -4.40 -5.63
C VAL A 234 1.41 -3.19 -6.27
N GLY A 235 2.41 -3.40 -7.13
CA GLY A 235 3.18 -2.36 -7.84
C GLY A 235 2.53 -1.84 -9.13
N GLY A 236 1.44 -2.43 -9.61
CA GLY A 236 0.75 -2.05 -10.84
C GLY A 236 0.61 -3.25 -11.79
N ALA A 237 -0.15 -3.06 -12.88
CA ALA A 237 -0.34 -4.12 -13.89
C ALA A 237 1.01 -4.50 -14.51
N ASP A 238 1.49 -5.69 -14.15
CA ASP A 238 2.69 -6.27 -14.74
C ASP A 238 2.48 -6.42 -16.25
N ARG A 239 3.41 -5.90 -17.05
CA ARG A 239 3.34 -5.98 -18.52
C ARG A 239 4.29 -7.04 -19.08
N ASP A 240 5.08 -7.69 -18.22
CA ASP A 240 6.13 -8.66 -18.59
C ASP A 240 5.91 -10.02 -17.91
N ASP A 241 4.78 -10.67 -18.18
CA ASP A 241 4.53 -12.07 -17.78
C ASP A 241 5.55 -13.04 -18.42
N ASP A 242 6.07 -12.70 -19.61
CA ASP A 242 7.04 -13.51 -20.36
C ASP A 242 8.39 -13.69 -19.63
N ALA A 243 8.72 -12.82 -18.68
CA ALA A 243 9.95 -12.91 -17.90
C ALA A 243 9.84 -13.80 -16.64
N ALA A 244 8.69 -14.43 -16.38
CA ALA A 244 8.48 -15.28 -15.20
C ALA A 244 9.48 -16.44 -15.08
N PRO A 245 9.83 -17.20 -16.15
CA PRO A 245 10.79 -18.29 -16.06
C PRO A 245 12.20 -17.81 -15.68
N ALA A 246 12.64 -16.68 -16.25
CA ALA A 246 13.94 -16.09 -15.93
C ALA A 246 14.00 -15.63 -14.46
N ARG A 247 12.93 -15.01 -13.94
CA ARG A 247 12.84 -14.64 -12.51
C ARG A 247 12.93 -15.88 -11.61
N ALA A 248 12.18 -16.93 -11.95
CA ALA A 248 12.20 -18.17 -11.18
C ALA A 248 13.61 -18.80 -11.13
N ALA A 249 14.33 -18.82 -12.26
CA ALA A 249 15.70 -19.30 -12.33
C ALA A 249 16.64 -18.49 -11.42
N VAL A 250 16.52 -17.16 -11.41
CA VAL A 250 17.33 -16.30 -10.53
C VAL A 250 17.01 -16.59 -9.06
N ARG A 251 15.74 -16.68 -8.66
CA ARG A 251 15.32 -16.97 -7.28
C ARG A 251 15.85 -18.30 -6.74
N GLN A 252 16.10 -19.28 -7.61
CA GLN A 252 16.65 -20.58 -7.20
C GLN A 252 18.15 -20.53 -6.90
N ARG A 253 18.89 -19.63 -7.56
CA ARG A 253 20.35 -19.48 -7.41
C ARG A 253 20.71 -18.57 -6.25
N ILE A 254 19.96 -17.49 -6.08
CA ILE A 254 20.31 -16.39 -5.16
C ILE A 254 19.86 -16.70 -3.74
N ARG A 255 20.74 -16.42 -2.78
CA ARG A 255 20.55 -16.70 -1.34
C ARG A 255 20.91 -15.50 -0.50
N LEU A 256 20.42 -15.46 0.73
CA LEU A 256 20.85 -14.50 1.75
C LEU A 256 21.13 -15.29 3.04
N GLY A 257 22.35 -15.22 3.55
CA GLY A 257 22.76 -16.06 4.69
C GLY A 257 22.69 -17.55 4.36
N GLY A 258 23.00 -17.92 3.11
CA GLY A 258 22.93 -19.30 2.61
C GLY A 258 21.51 -19.82 2.32
N ARG A 259 20.47 -19.02 2.54
CA ARG A 259 19.05 -19.42 2.44
C ARG A 259 18.29 -18.63 1.37
N ALA A 260 17.55 -19.32 0.52
CA ALA A 260 16.77 -18.69 -0.57
C ALA A 260 15.47 -18.05 -0.06
N ASP A 261 14.85 -18.68 0.94
CA ASP A 261 13.70 -18.18 1.69
C ASP A 261 14.01 -16.84 2.36
N LEU A 262 15.16 -16.68 3.02
CA LEU A 262 15.55 -15.40 3.64
C LEU A 262 15.69 -14.27 2.62
N SER A 263 16.21 -14.56 1.42
CA SER A 263 16.26 -13.58 0.32
C SER A 263 14.86 -13.10 -0.07
N ARG A 264 13.91 -14.04 -0.18
CA ARG A 264 12.51 -13.75 -0.50
C ARG A 264 11.85 -12.91 0.59
N HIS A 265 11.97 -13.31 1.85
CA HIS A 265 11.44 -12.59 3.01
C HIS A 265 11.97 -11.14 3.06
N PHE A 266 13.29 -10.99 2.95
CA PHE A 266 13.96 -9.70 2.92
C PHE A 266 13.40 -8.77 1.81
N TRP A 267 13.37 -9.24 0.56
CA TRP A 267 12.97 -8.40 -0.57
C TRP A 267 11.48 -8.14 -0.64
N VAL A 268 10.63 -9.09 -0.22
CA VAL A 268 9.19 -8.86 -0.09
C VAL A 268 8.93 -7.76 0.93
N SER A 269 9.52 -7.83 2.13
CA SER A 269 9.31 -6.82 3.17
C SER A 269 9.91 -5.46 2.82
N ALA A 270 11.06 -5.41 2.15
CA ALA A 270 11.65 -4.17 1.64
C ALA A 270 10.75 -3.50 0.60
N ALA A 271 10.24 -4.25 -0.38
CA ALA A 271 9.33 -3.73 -1.40
C ALA A 271 7.99 -3.27 -0.80
N LEU A 272 7.44 -4.02 0.15
CA LEU A 272 6.24 -3.61 0.87
C LEU A 272 6.47 -2.32 1.69
N ALA A 273 7.65 -2.11 2.26
CA ALA A 273 8.00 -0.87 2.95
C ALA A 273 8.18 0.34 1.99
N VAL A 274 8.46 0.10 0.71
CA VAL A 274 8.45 1.16 -0.31
C VAL A 274 7.02 1.51 -0.76
N LEU A 275 6.12 0.52 -0.78
CA LEU A 275 4.72 0.68 -1.19
C LEU A 275 3.83 1.17 -0.04
N ALA A 276 4.15 0.80 1.20
CA ALA A 276 3.39 1.11 2.41
C ALA A 276 4.34 1.57 3.53
N ASP A 277 3.82 2.29 4.52
CA ASP A 277 4.63 2.74 5.66
C ASP A 277 5.22 1.56 6.46
N GLU A 278 6.39 1.76 7.08
CA GLU A 278 7.20 0.76 7.82
C GLU A 278 6.37 -0.14 8.76
N GLN A 279 5.49 0.46 9.57
CA GLN A 279 4.63 -0.28 10.51
C GLN A 279 3.65 -1.25 9.82
N ARG A 280 3.16 -0.91 8.62
CA ARG A 280 2.24 -1.77 7.87
C ARG A 280 2.98 -2.93 7.21
N SER A 281 4.19 -2.69 6.69
CA SER A 281 5.03 -3.76 6.15
C SER A 281 5.36 -4.80 7.22
N LEU A 282 5.73 -4.32 8.42
CA LEU A 282 6.00 -5.19 9.56
C LEU A 282 4.78 -6.04 9.95
N ALA A 283 3.60 -5.43 10.05
CA ALA A 283 2.36 -6.14 10.36
C ALA A 283 2.00 -7.23 9.33
N LEU A 284 2.25 -6.98 8.04
CA LEU A 284 2.05 -7.98 6.98
C LEU A 284 3.04 -9.14 7.09
N GLY A 285 4.31 -8.86 7.38
CA GLY A 285 5.31 -9.87 7.66
C GLY A 285 4.92 -10.75 8.84
N PHE A 286 4.51 -10.15 9.97
CA PHE A 286 4.01 -10.89 11.13
C PHE A 286 2.77 -11.73 10.84
N ALA A 287 1.81 -11.19 10.08
CA ALA A 287 0.59 -11.92 9.73
C ALA A 287 0.91 -13.19 8.91
N LYS A 288 1.92 -13.13 8.03
CA LYS A 288 2.39 -14.30 7.28
C LYS A 288 2.95 -15.38 8.22
N GLU A 289 3.83 -15.04 9.15
CA GLU A 289 4.39 -16.05 10.09
C GLU A 289 3.34 -16.73 10.94
N VAL A 290 2.31 -15.99 11.33
CA VAL A 290 1.17 -16.54 12.10
C VAL A 290 0.34 -17.48 11.23
N MET A 291 0.21 -17.20 9.94
CA MET A 291 -0.41 -18.14 9.00
C MET A 291 0.46 -19.39 8.82
N ASP A 292 1.77 -19.22 8.72
CA ASP A 292 2.72 -20.32 8.56
C ASP A 292 2.76 -21.21 9.82
N SER A 293 2.38 -20.72 11.01
CA SER A 293 2.24 -21.53 12.22
C SER A 293 1.01 -22.43 12.27
N THR A 294 0.10 -22.36 11.29
CA THR A 294 -1.11 -23.20 11.22
C THR A 294 -0.82 -24.61 10.66
N PRO A 295 -1.68 -25.62 10.90
CA PRO A 295 -1.46 -26.98 10.40
C PRO A 295 -1.27 -27.01 8.88
N GLY A 296 -0.15 -27.57 8.42
CA GLY A 296 0.24 -27.60 7.01
C GLY A 296 1.13 -26.44 6.55
N GLY A 297 1.39 -25.46 7.41
CA GLY A 297 2.42 -24.43 7.23
C GLY A 297 3.79 -24.84 7.79
N SER A 298 4.80 -24.00 7.58
CA SER A 298 6.19 -24.26 7.98
C SER A 298 6.50 -24.01 9.46
N GLY A 299 5.59 -23.41 10.22
CA GLY A 299 5.84 -22.90 11.57
C GLY A 299 6.22 -21.41 11.58
N PHE A 300 6.00 -20.74 12.71
CA PHE A 300 6.47 -19.37 12.96
C PHE A 300 8.00 -19.35 13.06
N SER A 301 8.64 -18.36 12.43
CA SER A 301 10.10 -18.27 12.37
C SER A 301 10.62 -16.89 12.81
N PHE A 302 11.40 -16.85 13.89
CA PHE A 302 12.10 -15.63 14.29
C PHE A 302 13.27 -15.30 13.36
N ILE A 303 13.81 -16.30 12.66
CA ILE A 303 14.80 -16.12 11.59
C ILE A 303 14.16 -15.34 10.42
N ASP A 304 12.93 -15.69 10.04
CA ASP A 304 12.20 -14.98 8.98
C ASP A 304 11.81 -13.56 9.42
N MET A 305 11.53 -13.36 10.72
CA MET A 305 11.37 -12.02 11.31
C MET A 305 12.61 -11.16 11.25
N ALA A 306 13.79 -11.73 11.46
CA ALA A 306 15.04 -11.01 11.30
C ALA A 306 15.24 -10.57 9.83
N ALA A 307 14.99 -11.45 8.86
CA ALA A 307 15.08 -11.11 7.43
C ALA A 307 14.06 -10.03 7.03
N ASN A 308 12.79 -10.15 7.46
CA ASN A 308 11.74 -9.17 7.17
C ASN A 308 12.10 -7.78 7.71
N LYS A 309 12.49 -7.69 8.99
CA LYS A 309 12.87 -6.42 9.63
C LYS A 309 14.13 -5.83 9.01
N ALA A 310 15.10 -6.65 8.62
CA ALA A 310 16.30 -6.20 7.94
C ALA A 310 15.99 -5.57 6.57
N GLY A 311 15.12 -6.20 5.78
CA GLY A 311 14.64 -5.68 4.49
C GLY A 311 13.91 -4.34 4.65
N ILE A 312 13.03 -4.22 5.66
CA ILE A 312 12.36 -2.96 6.00
C ILE A 312 13.38 -1.89 6.37
N ARG A 313 14.37 -2.20 7.21
CA ARG A 313 15.39 -1.26 7.65
C ARG A 313 16.22 -0.73 6.48
N LEU A 314 16.57 -1.61 5.53
CA LEU A 314 17.25 -1.24 4.29
C LEU A 314 16.39 -0.27 3.48
N ALA A 315 15.12 -0.61 3.25
CA ALA A 315 14.21 0.23 2.47
C ALA A 315 14.06 1.62 3.10
N THR A 316 13.89 1.69 4.42
CA THR A 316 13.82 2.95 5.15
C THR A 316 15.14 3.72 5.03
N ALA A 317 16.30 3.10 5.22
CA ALA A 317 17.59 3.79 5.10
C ALA A 317 17.83 4.37 3.70
N ALA A 318 17.46 3.62 2.66
CA ALA A 318 17.63 4.03 1.27
C ALA A 318 16.66 5.12 0.79
N THR A 319 15.55 5.37 1.51
CA THR A 319 14.45 6.22 0.99
C THR A 319 13.96 7.31 1.94
N ARG A 320 14.45 7.35 3.20
CA ARG A 320 13.99 8.30 4.23
C ARG A 320 14.18 9.78 3.87
N SER A 321 15.25 10.12 3.17
CA SER A 321 15.55 11.50 2.73
C SER A 321 16.51 11.47 1.56
N THR A 322 16.56 12.53 0.74
CA THR A 322 17.50 12.64 -0.39
C THR A 322 18.95 12.48 0.05
N LYS A 323 19.36 13.14 1.15
CA LYS A 323 20.72 13.00 1.71
C LYS A 323 21.02 11.56 2.14
N GLY A 324 20.07 10.92 2.84
CA GLY A 324 20.21 9.52 3.26
C GLY A 324 20.28 8.56 2.08
N ALA A 325 19.46 8.80 1.04
CA ALA A 325 19.42 8.00 -0.18
C ALA A 325 20.76 8.04 -0.94
N HIS A 326 21.38 9.21 -1.07
CA HIS A 326 22.73 9.32 -1.66
C HIS A 326 23.81 8.67 -0.79
N ALA A 327 23.75 8.87 0.54
CA ALA A 327 24.69 8.23 1.45
C ALA A 327 24.59 6.69 1.36
N PHE A 328 23.38 6.18 1.19
CA PHE A 328 23.10 4.77 0.99
C PHE A 328 23.70 4.26 -0.34
N GLN A 329 23.43 4.92 -1.46
CA GLN A 329 24.02 4.59 -2.77
C GLN A 329 25.56 4.53 -2.68
N ALA A 330 26.18 5.57 -2.11
CA ALA A 330 27.61 5.63 -1.93
C ALA A 330 28.14 4.51 -1.00
N ARG A 331 27.37 4.09 0.01
CA ARG A 331 27.73 2.96 0.87
C ARG A 331 27.69 1.64 0.10
N ILE A 332 26.66 1.39 -0.70
CA ILE A 332 26.59 0.21 -1.57
C ILE A 332 27.75 0.19 -2.57
N GLY A 333 28.06 1.33 -3.19
CA GLY A 333 29.17 1.45 -4.16
C GLY A 333 30.56 1.14 -3.59
N ARG A 334 30.76 1.28 -2.27
CA ARG A 334 32.01 0.91 -1.58
C ARG A 334 32.12 -0.57 -1.23
N GLY A 335 31.09 -1.36 -1.52
CA GLY A 335 31.01 -2.77 -1.16
C GLY A 335 30.26 -2.99 0.17
N VAL A 336 29.54 -4.10 0.19
CA VAL A 336 28.72 -4.57 1.32
C VAL A 336 28.88 -6.07 1.47
N ALA A 337 28.82 -6.54 2.70
CA ALA A 337 28.80 -7.96 3.03
C ALA A 337 27.42 -8.38 3.54
N VAL A 338 27.16 -9.70 3.59
CA VAL A 338 25.92 -10.22 4.20
C VAL A 338 25.74 -9.73 5.64
N ALA A 339 26.83 -9.63 6.41
CA ALA A 339 26.82 -9.12 7.78
C ALA A 339 26.46 -7.62 7.89
N ASP A 340 26.48 -6.86 6.78
CA ASP A 340 25.95 -5.49 6.76
C ASP A 340 24.42 -5.47 6.63
N LEU A 341 23.82 -6.55 6.10
CA LEU A 341 22.42 -6.66 5.72
C LEU A 341 21.60 -7.51 6.68
N LEU A 342 22.18 -8.60 7.19
CA LEU A 342 21.50 -9.61 7.98
C LEU A 342 22.23 -9.80 9.30
N PRO A 343 21.53 -9.77 10.45
CA PRO A 343 22.15 -10.05 11.73
C PRO A 343 22.48 -11.56 11.86
N PRO A 344 23.29 -11.97 12.85
CA PRO A 344 23.44 -13.38 13.21
C PRO A 344 22.08 -14.02 13.54
N LEU A 345 21.84 -15.23 13.03
CA LEU A 345 20.55 -15.93 13.09
C LEU A 345 20.57 -17.26 13.87
N ALA A 346 21.74 -17.83 14.13
CA ALA A 346 21.91 -19.24 14.51
C ALA A 346 21.21 -19.67 15.81
N ASP A 347 20.86 -18.72 16.66
CA ASP A 347 20.23 -18.91 17.97
C ASP A 347 18.77 -18.43 18.01
N LEU A 348 18.21 -18.00 16.88
CA LEU A 348 16.80 -17.63 16.78
C LEU A 348 15.95 -18.88 16.51
N PRO A 349 14.83 -19.07 17.24
CA PRO A 349 13.99 -20.25 17.05
C PRO A 349 13.14 -20.16 15.77
N GLU A 350 12.94 -21.29 15.11
CA GLU A 350 12.11 -21.43 13.91
C GLU A 350 11.27 -22.72 13.95
N GLY A 351 10.31 -22.85 13.03
CA GLY A 351 9.45 -24.04 12.95
C GLY A 351 8.45 -24.17 14.11
N ILE A 352 8.09 -23.05 14.75
CA ILE A 352 7.26 -23.05 15.96
C ILE A 352 5.78 -23.25 15.57
N SER A 353 5.16 -24.29 16.11
CA SER A 353 3.72 -24.54 15.89
C SER A 353 2.87 -23.45 16.55
N ARG A 354 1.62 -23.29 16.13
CA ARG A 354 0.69 -22.35 16.79
C ARG A 354 0.53 -22.63 18.28
N ASP A 355 0.46 -23.90 18.67
CA ASP A 355 0.25 -24.30 20.05
C ASP A 355 1.50 -24.05 20.89
N ASP A 356 2.69 -24.28 20.34
CA ASP A 356 3.96 -23.94 21.00
C ASP A 356 4.15 -22.43 21.10
N LEU A 357 3.82 -21.68 20.04
CA LEU A 357 3.83 -20.21 20.05
C LEU A 357 2.93 -19.69 21.17
N GLN A 358 1.75 -20.29 21.34
CA GLN A 358 0.80 -19.87 22.38
C GLN A 358 1.23 -20.29 23.80
N SER A 359 1.69 -21.53 23.97
CA SER A 359 1.97 -22.13 25.29
C SER A 359 3.36 -21.80 25.84
N THR A 360 4.38 -21.80 24.97
CA THR A 360 5.78 -21.60 25.37
C THR A 360 6.18 -20.14 25.23
N PHE A 361 5.72 -19.45 24.18
CA PHE A 361 6.13 -18.06 23.91
C PHE A 361 5.08 -17.02 24.33
N GLY A 362 3.89 -17.46 24.77
CA GLY A 362 2.79 -16.60 25.21
C GLY A 362 2.01 -15.93 24.07
N GLY A 363 2.13 -16.47 22.85
CA GLY A 363 1.55 -15.90 21.64
C GLY A 363 2.24 -14.60 21.23
N LEU A 364 1.60 -13.85 20.34
CA LEU A 364 2.17 -12.61 19.77
C LEU A 364 2.37 -11.49 20.80
N GLY A 365 1.60 -11.48 21.87
CA GLY A 365 1.72 -10.52 22.97
C GLY A 365 2.52 -11.04 24.16
N GLY A 366 3.04 -12.27 24.07
CA GLY A 366 3.76 -12.91 25.17
C GLY A 366 5.11 -12.26 25.43
N ALA A 367 5.54 -12.29 26.70
CA ALA A 367 6.80 -11.69 27.12
C ALA A 367 8.00 -12.30 26.38
N GLU A 368 7.98 -13.61 26.12
CA GLU A 368 9.08 -14.29 25.42
C GLU A 368 9.13 -13.94 23.93
N THR A 369 7.98 -13.88 23.25
CA THR A 369 7.90 -13.36 21.88
C THR A 369 8.44 -11.93 21.80
N GLN A 370 8.01 -11.05 22.71
CA GLN A 370 8.48 -9.65 22.73
C GLN A 370 9.97 -9.54 23.03
N ARG A 371 10.50 -10.38 23.93
CA ARG A 371 11.93 -10.44 24.24
C ARG A 371 12.75 -10.77 23.00
N LEU A 372 12.37 -11.82 22.27
CA LEU A 372 13.05 -12.24 21.03
C LEU A 372 12.93 -11.20 19.91
N LEU A 373 11.78 -10.56 19.76
CA LEU A 373 11.62 -9.47 18.78
C LEU A 373 12.47 -8.25 19.12
N ALA A 374 12.56 -7.88 20.40
CA ALA A 374 13.42 -6.79 20.85
C ALA A 374 14.90 -7.14 20.65
N GLU A 375 15.28 -8.40 20.87
CA GLU A 375 16.62 -8.90 20.59
C GLU A 375 16.96 -8.80 19.09
N ILE A 376 16.05 -9.21 18.20
CA ILE A 376 16.19 -9.02 16.75
C ILE A 376 16.36 -7.53 16.41
N ASP A 377 15.54 -6.66 16.99
CA ASP A 377 15.61 -5.21 16.76
C ASP A 377 16.96 -4.63 17.19
N GLN A 378 17.52 -5.08 18.31
CA GLN A 378 18.86 -4.69 18.75
C GLN A 378 19.94 -5.15 17.77
N ARG A 379 19.88 -6.41 17.31
CA ARG A 379 20.84 -6.92 16.32
C ARG A 379 20.78 -6.15 15.01
N ILE A 380 19.57 -5.80 14.54
CA ILE A 380 19.38 -5.01 13.31
C ILE A 380 19.85 -3.57 13.49
N ALA A 381 19.61 -2.96 14.65
CA ALA A 381 20.11 -1.62 14.94
C ALA A 381 21.65 -1.54 14.96
N ALA A 382 22.31 -2.65 15.27
CA ALA A 382 23.77 -2.76 15.25
C ALA A 382 24.34 -2.83 13.83
N LEU A 383 23.54 -3.17 12.80
CA LEU A 383 24.01 -3.33 11.42
C LEU A 383 24.61 -2.03 10.86
N PRO A 384 25.80 -2.09 10.21
CA PRO A 384 26.45 -0.91 9.64
C PRO A 384 25.64 -0.18 8.55
N LEU A 385 24.81 -0.91 7.79
CA LEU A 385 24.09 -0.37 6.64
C LEU A 385 22.87 0.50 7.01
N GLY A 386 22.42 0.43 8.27
CA GLY A 386 21.25 1.17 8.75
C GLY A 386 21.56 2.51 9.42
N ARG A 387 22.83 2.81 9.72
CA ARG A 387 23.23 3.97 10.53
C ARG A 387 23.25 5.29 9.76
#